data_AF-A0A7X3G4G9-F1
#
_entry.id   AF-A0A7X3G4G9-F1
#
_cell.length_a   1.000
_cell.length_b   1.000
_cell.length_c   1.000
_cell.angle_alpha   90.00
_cell.angle_beta   90.00
_cell.angle_gamma   90.00
#
_symmetry.space_group_name_H-M   'P 1'
#
loop_
_entity.id
_entity.type
_entity.pdbx_description
1 polymer ?
#
loop_
_entity_poly.entity_id
_entity_poly.type
_entity_poly.pdbx_seq_one_letter_code
_entity_poly.pdbx_strand_id
1 'polypeptide(L)'
;MSITVKNTTPDTTRVTLFGELRDGSFDAKIMAETDVPYTRCWEDEIEQRIVYIQPDPDQLKAILAALNERRLTVEQLQEFGGMGGGTSEIPV
;
A
#
# COMPACT_ATOMS: atom_id res chain seq x y z
N MET A 1 16.42 1.13 5.62
CA MET A 1 16.52 -0.36 5.71
C MET A 1 15.65 -0.92 4.59
N SER A 2 15.69 -2.21 4.25
CA SER A 2 14.71 -2.82 3.33
C SER A 2 13.86 -3.84 4.06
N ILE A 3 12.60 -3.96 3.66
CA ILE A 3 11.70 -5.02 4.11
C ILE A 3 11.24 -5.86 2.91
N THR A 4 11.02 -7.15 3.14
CA THR A 4 10.54 -8.07 2.10
C THR A 4 9.03 -8.25 2.21
N VAL A 5 8.28 -7.76 1.25
CA VAL A 5 6.80 -7.78 1.22
C VAL A 5 6.31 -8.76 0.17
N LYS A 6 5.23 -9.49 0.45
CA LYS A 6 4.62 -10.40 -0.53
C LYS A 6 3.78 -9.63 -1.55
N ASN A 7 3.85 -10.05 -2.79
CA ASN A 7 2.99 -9.55 -3.86
C ASN A 7 1.70 -10.36 -3.91
N THR A 8 0.66 -9.76 -4.50
CA THR A 8 -0.66 -10.38 -4.61
C THR A 8 -0.65 -11.50 -5.65
N THR A 9 -1.23 -12.66 -5.34
CA THR A 9 -1.50 -13.73 -6.31
C THR A 9 -2.99 -13.76 -6.66
N PRO A 10 -3.35 -14.37 -7.81
CA PRO A 10 -4.76 -14.57 -8.17
C PRO A 10 -5.57 -15.26 -7.06
N ASP A 11 -4.96 -16.21 -6.35
CA ASP A 11 -5.59 -16.97 -5.26
C ASP A 11 -5.84 -16.15 -3.98
N THR A 12 -5.08 -15.08 -3.72
CA THR A 12 -5.24 -14.28 -2.49
C THR A 12 -5.96 -12.95 -2.71
N THR A 13 -6.06 -12.46 -3.95
CA THR A 13 -6.89 -11.32 -4.43
C THR A 13 -7.08 -10.16 -3.45
N ARG A 14 -6.06 -9.86 -2.64
CA ARG A 14 -6.04 -8.77 -1.66
C ARG A 14 -5.08 -7.70 -2.12
N VAL A 15 -5.51 -6.46 -2.01
CA VAL A 15 -4.75 -5.27 -2.36
C VAL A 15 -4.54 -4.41 -1.13
N THR A 16 -3.49 -3.60 -1.15
CA THR A 16 -3.28 -2.54 -0.17
C THR A 16 -3.64 -1.21 -0.80
N LEU A 17 -4.67 -0.56 -0.26
CA LEU A 17 -5.07 0.79 -0.64
C LEU A 17 -4.30 1.78 0.24
N PHE A 18 -3.57 2.70 -0.38
CA PHE A 18 -2.88 3.80 0.28
C PHE A 18 -3.63 5.10 0.01
N GLY A 19 -3.84 5.91 1.04
CA GLY A 19 -4.48 7.22 0.96
C GLY A 19 -3.56 8.31 1.52
N GLU A 20 -3.38 9.38 0.74
CA GLU A 20 -2.80 10.63 1.23
C GLU A 20 -3.93 11.51 1.79
N LEU A 21 -3.81 11.90 3.05
CA LEU A 21 -4.78 12.75 3.75
C LEU A 21 -4.43 14.23 3.61
N ARG A 22 -5.43 15.10 3.80
CA ARG A 22 -5.27 16.55 3.64
C ARG A 22 -4.24 17.19 4.57
N ASP A 23 -3.97 16.57 5.71
CA ASP A 23 -2.92 17.01 6.65
C ASP A 23 -1.50 16.60 6.22
N GLY A 24 -1.37 15.90 5.09
CA GLY A 24 -0.11 15.40 4.53
C GLY A 24 0.35 14.07 5.13
N SER A 25 -0.48 13.43 5.95
CA SER A 25 -0.22 12.08 6.47
C SER A 25 -0.71 11.00 5.50
N PHE A 26 -0.15 9.81 5.63
CA PHE A 26 -0.56 8.63 4.86
C PHE A 26 -1.25 7.60 5.76
N ASP A 27 -2.33 7.03 5.25
CA ASP A 27 -3.01 5.87 5.84
C ASP A 27 -3.18 4.75 4.80
N ALA A 28 -3.37 3.52 5.25
CA ALA A 28 -3.50 2.38 4.36
C ALA A 28 -4.40 1.28 4.92
N LYS A 29 -5.10 0.59 4.01
CA LYS A 29 -5.96 -0.55 4.34
C LYS A 29 -5.73 -1.71 3.39
N ILE A 30 -5.62 -2.90 3.96
CA ILE A 30 -5.58 -4.14 3.19
C ILE A 30 -7.02 -4.65 3.05
N MET A 31 -7.47 -4.89 1.83
CA MET A 31 -8.83 -5.36 1.55
C MET A 31 -8.85 -6.30 0.35
N ALA A 32 -9.94 -7.04 0.17
CA ALA A 32 -10.14 -7.78 -1.07
C ALA A 32 -10.31 -6.80 -2.24
N GLU A 33 -9.85 -7.17 -3.43
CA GLU A 33 -10.00 -6.35 -4.63
C GLU A 33 -11.48 -6.00 -4.91
N THR A 34 -12.40 -6.92 -4.61
CA THR A 34 -13.85 -6.70 -4.76
C THR A 34 -14.45 -5.74 -3.74
N ASP A 35 -13.77 -5.52 -2.61
CA ASP A 35 -14.22 -4.64 -1.54
C ASP A 35 -13.65 -3.21 -1.69
N VAL A 36 -12.83 -2.97 -2.71
CA VAL A 36 -12.26 -1.64 -2.98
C VAL A 36 -13.40 -0.68 -3.32
N PRO A 37 -13.58 0.40 -2.56
CA PRO A 37 -14.67 1.34 -2.81
C PRO A 37 -14.45 2.08 -4.13
N TYR A 38 -15.52 2.24 -4.91
CA TYR A 38 -15.52 3.14 -6.07
C TYR A 38 -15.53 4.63 -5.67
N THR A 39 -15.72 4.91 -4.37
CA THR A 39 -15.68 6.23 -3.76
C THR A 39 -14.41 6.40 -2.92
N ARG A 40 -14.26 7.57 -2.31
CA ARG A 40 -13.19 7.84 -1.36
C ARG A 40 -13.24 6.86 -0.18
N CYS A 41 -12.09 6.34 0.23
CA CYS A 41 -11.99 5.44 1.38
C CYS A 41 -11.82 6.22 2.69
N TRP A 42 -11.29 7.44 2.61
CA TRP A 42 -11.20 8.40 3.73
C TRP A 42 -11.91 9.71 3.38
N GLU A 43 -12.57 10.33 4.37
CA GLU A 43 -13.34 11.57 4.16
C GLU A 43 -12.46 12.74 3.69
N ASP A 44 -11.26 12.85 4.24
CA ASP A 44 -10.27 13.90 3.95
C ASP A 44 -9.11 13.42 3.04
N GLU A 45 -9.32 12.41 2.19
CA GLU A 45 -8.29 12.01 1.22
C GLU A 45 -8.09 13.08 0.12
N ILE A 46 -6.82 13.35 -0.21
CA ILE A 46 -6.38 14.06 -1.41
C ILE A 46 -6.29 13.08 -2.58
N GLU A 47 -5.60 11.96 -2.36
CA GLU A 47 -5.35 10.93 -3.36
C GLU A 47 -5.43 9.54 -2.74
N GLN A 48 -5.95 8.58 -3.50
CA GLN A 48 -5.93 7.15 -3.16
C GLN A 48 -5.29 6.33 -4.29
N ARG A 49 -4.50 5.31 -3.93
CA ARG A 49 -3.82 4.41 -4.88
C ARG A 49 -3.87 2.97 -4.40
N ILE A 50 -4.23 2.08 -5.32
CA ILE A 50 -4.26 0.63 -5.10
C ILE A 50 -2.89 0.06 -5.44
N VAL A 51 -2.30 -0.71 -4.54
CA VAL A 51 -1.02 -1.40 -4.75
C VAL A 51 -1.18 -2.89 -4.47
N TYR A 52 -0.71 -3.72 -5.41
CA TYR A 52 -0.82 -5.18 -5.38
C TYR A 52 0.25 -5.84 -4.49
N ILE A 53 0.28 -5.43 -3.21
CA ILE A 53 1.13 -6.00 -2.16
C ILE A 53 0.28 -6.46 -0.97
N GLN A 54 0.81 -7.41 -0.22
CA GLN A 54 0.21 -8.03 0.96
C GLN A 54 1.19 -7.96 2.14
N PRO A 55 1.46 -6.76 2.68
CA PRO A 55 2.30 -6.59 3.84
C PRO A 55 1.62 -7.17 5.09
N ASP A 56 2.40 -7.79 5.97
CA ASP A 56 1.97 -8.10 7.33
C ASP A 56 1.82 -6.80 8.16
N PRO A 57 1.13 -6.80 9.32
CA PRO A 57 0.86 -5.57 10.08
C PRO A 57 2.09 -4.72 10.42
N ASP A 58 3.21 -5.36 10.77
CA ASP A 58 4.48 -4.65 11.04
C ASP A 58 5.09 -4.03 9.78
N GLN A 59 4.96 -4.72 8.65
CA GLN A 59 5.44 -4.23 7.35
C GLN A 59 4.62 -3.06 6.86
N LEU A 60 3.29 -3.13 7.01
CA LEU A 60 2.39 -2.03 6.67
C LEU A 60 2.72 -0.79 7.51
N LYS A 61 2.98 -0.98 8.81
CA LYS A 61 3.41 0.10 9.71
C LYS A 61 4.74 0.72 9.27
N ALA A 62 5.71 -0.09 8.86
CA ALA A 62 7.00 0.41 8.37
C ALA A 62 6.86 1.18 7.05
N ILE A 63 6.04 0.70 6.12
CA ILE A 63 5.74 1.41 4.86
C ILE A 63 5.07 2.75 5.15
N LEU A 64 4.06 2.77 6.03
CA LEU A 64 3.39 4.01 6.43
C LEU A 64 4.35 4.99 7.09
N ALA A 65 5.26 4.52 7.96
CA ALA A 65 6.29 5.37 8.53
C ALA A 65 7.19 5.98 7.44
N ALA A 66 7.68 5.17 6.50
CA ALA A 66 8.52 5.64 5.40
C ALA A 66 7.83 6.66 4.48
N LEU A 67 6.52 6.48 4.22
CA LEU A 67 5.70 7.44 3.49
C LEU A 67 5.55 8.77 4.24
N ASN A 68 5.21 8.70 5.54
CA ASN A 68 5.07 9.88 6.39
C ASN A 68 6.41 10.62 6.59
N GLU A 69 7.53 9.90 6.64
CA GLU A 69 8.89 10.45 6.68
C GLU A 69 9.39 10.90 5.29
N ARG A 70 8.59 10.74 4.22
CA ARG A 70 8.94 11.07 2.82
C ARG A 70 10.19 10.37 2.30
N ARG A 71 10.54 9.20 2.87
CA ARG A 71 11.61 8.34 2.39
C ARG A 71 11.17 7.47 1.21
N LEU A 72 9.86 7.30 1.08
CA LEU A 72 9.18 6.54 0.05
C LEU A 72 8.00 7.38 -0.48
N THR A 73 7.68 7.25 -1.76
CA THR A 73 6.46 7.82 -2.34
C THR A 73 5.47 6.73 -2.75
N VAL A 74 4.19 7.08 -2.86
CA VAL A 74 3.15 6.14 -3.30
C VAL A 74 3.38 5.69 -4.75
N GLU A 75 3.97 6.55 -5.59
CA GLU A 75 4.37 6.20 -6.96
C GLU A 75 5.42 5.08 -6.95
N GLN A 76 6.45 5.18 -6.09
CA GLN A 76 7.46 4.14 -5.95
C GLN A 76 6.87 2.83 -5.42
N LEU A 77 5.87 2.89 -4.53
CA LEU A 77 5.19 1.69 -4.02
C LEU A 77 4.54 0.86 -5.14
N GLN A 78 4.02 1.50 -6.19
CA GLN A 78 3.44 0.79 -7.32
C GLN A 78 4.47 -0.04 -8.10
N GLU A 79 5.73 0.40 -8.14
CA GLU A 79 6.81 -0.34 -8.81
C GLU A 79 7.13 -1.68 -8.12
N PHE A 80 6.80 -1.79 -6.83
CA PHE A 80 7.01 -3.01 -6.04
C PHE A 80 5.79 -3.94 -6.03
N GLY A 81 4.62 -3.49 -6.49
CA GLY A 81 3.43 -4.32 -6.59
C GLY A 81 3.51 -5.29 -7.77
N GLY A 82 2.92 -6.47 -7.63
CA GLY A 82 2.90 -7.47 -8.70
C GLY A 82 1.65 -8.34 -8.66
N MET A 83 1.03 -8.56 -9.82
CA MET A 83 -0.15 -9.44 -9.98
C MET A 83 0.22 -10.93 -10.03
N GLY A 84 1.47 -11.24 -10.37
CA GLY A 84 1.98 -12.61 -10.48
C GLY A 84 2.44 -13.23 -9.15
N GLY A 85 2.26 -12.54 -8.02
CA GLY A 85 2.82 -12.94 -6.73
C GLY A 85 4.32 -12.72 -6.60
N GLY A 86 4.94 -13.46 -5.68
CA GLY A 86 6.34 -13.33 -5.31
C GLY A 86 6.57 -12.39 -4.13
N THR A 87 7.77 -11.84 -4.03
CA THR A 87 8.16 -10.89 -2.99
C THR A 87 8.93 -9.73 -3.58
N SER A 88 8.75 -8.54 -3.00
CA SER A 88 9.45 -7.33 -3.36
C SER A 88 10.22 -6.80 -2.16
N GLU A 89 11.40 -6.23 -2.41
CA GLU A 89 12.15 -5.49 -1.39
C GLU A 89 11.80 -4.00 -1.45
N ILE A 90 11.14 -3.51 -0.41
CA ILE A 90 10.72 -2.11 -0.32
C ILE A 90 11.70 -1.36 0.59
N PRO A 91 12.30 -0.24 0.13
CA PRO A 91 13.11 0.60 0.98
C PRO A 91 12.21 1.38 1.95
N VAL A 92 12.39 1.15 3.25
CA VAL A 92 11.70 1.84 4.35
C VAL A 92 12.68 2.54 5.28
#